data_AF-A0A6V7J4H0-F1
#
_entry.id   AF-A0A6V7J4H0-F1
#
_cell.length_a   1.000
_cell.length_b   1.000
_cell.length_c   1.000
_cell.angle_alpha   90.00
_cell.angle_beta   90.00
_cell.angle_gamma   90.00
#
_symmetry.space_group_name_H-M   'P 1'
#
loop_
_entity.id
_entity.type
_entity.pdbx_description
1 polymer ?
#
loop_
_entity_poly.entity_id
_entity_poly.type
_entity_poly.pdbx_seq_one_letter_code
_entity_poly.pdbx_strand_id
1 'polypeptide(L)' 'LRDEFRTQPRNTTVAAGETALLECGPPRGHPEPTLQWKKNGHVLDLESTK' A
#
# COMPACT_ATOMS: atom_id res chain seq x y z
N LEU A 1 8.14 12.24 15.69
CA LEU A 1 7.91 10.88 15.15
C LEU A 1 8.72 10.76 13.86
N ARG A 2 9.09 9.55 13.41
CA ARG A 2 9.49 9.40 12.01
C ARG A 2 8.21 9.26 11.21
N ASP A 3 7.86 10.31 10.48
CA ASP A 3 6.63 10.36 9.67
C ASP A 3 6.82 9.74 8.27
N GLU A 4 8.05 9.29 8.00
CA GLU A 4 8.42 8.63 6.76
C GLU A 4 8.00 7.15 6.75
N PHE A 5 7.38 6.74 5.66
CA PHE A 5 7.09 5.33 5.39
C PHE A 5 8.39 4.50 5.36
N ARG A 6 8.36 3.33 5.98
CA ARG A 6 9.50 2.39 5.96
C ARG A 6 9.72 1.83 4.56
N THR A 7 8.63 1.60 3.84
CA THR A 7 8.65 1.13 2.45
C THR A 7 7.57 1.88 1.68
N GLN A 8 7.94 2.45 0.54
CA GLN A 8 7.02 3.12 -0.37
C GLN A 8 6.84 2.27 -1.63
N PRO A 9 5.62 2.21 -2.18
CA PRO A 9 5.38 1.52 -3.44
C PRO A 9 6.16 2.21 -4.57
N ARG A 10 6.61 1.41 -5.54
CA ARG A 10 7.35 1.89 -6.71
C ARG A 10 6.52 1.65 -7.96
N ASN A 11 6.83 2.41 -9.01
CA ASN A 11 6.26 2.15 -10.33
C ASN A 11 6.75 0.78 -10.82
N THR A 12 5.82 -0.12 -11.10
CA THR A 12 6.09 -1.50 -11.53
C THR A 12 5.39 -1.76 -12.85
N THR A 13 6.10 -2.37 -13.81
CA THR A 13 5.55 -2.85 -15.08
C THR A 13 5.59 -4.38 -15.07
N VAL A 14 4.47 -5.02 -15.40
CA VAL A 14 4.33 -6.49 -15.46
C VAL A 14 3.72 -6.91 -16.79
N ALA A 15 3.91 -8.17 -17.19
CA ALA A 15 3.24 -8.70 -18.37
C ALA A 15 1.73 -8.88 -18.13
N ALA A 16 0.96 -8.95 -19.21
CA ALA A 16 -0.48 -9.19 -19.11
C ALA A 16 -0.76 -10.57 -18.50
N GLY A 17 -1.63 -10.61 -17.49
CA GLY A 17 -1.96 -11.85 -16.75
C GLY A 17 -1.03 -12.15 -15.57
N GLU A 18 0.06 -11.40 -15.40
CA GLU A 18 0.94 -11.52 -14.23
C GLU A 18 0.49 -10.62 -13.07
N THR A 19 0.92 -10.99 -11.87
CA THR A 19 0.61 -10.24 -10.65
C THR A 19 1.57 -9.08 -10.44
N ALA A 20 1.05 -7.87 -10.28
CA ALA A 20 1.82 -6.72 -9.82
C ALA A 20 1.80 -6.63 -8.28
N LEU A 21 2.97 -6.75 -7.64
CA LEU A 21 3.13 -6.55 -6.21
C LEU A 21 3.55 -5.10 -5.92
N LEU A 22 2.81 -4.42 -5.04
CA LEU A 22 3.12 -3.08 -4.55
C LEU A 22 3.31 -3.14 -3.04
N GLU A 23 4.54 -2.96 -2.58
CA GLU A 23 4.88 -3.04 -1.17
C GLU A 23 4.75 -1.67 -0.49
N CYS A 24 4.11 -1.63 0.68
CA CYS A 24 3.99 -0.43 1.50
C CYS A 24 4.17 -0.79 2.97
N GLY A 25 5.05 -0.07 3.67
CA GLY A 25 5.34 -0.29 5.08
C GLY A 25 5.11 1.01 5.85
N PRO A 26 4.18 1.04 6.82
CA PRO A 26 3.86 2.26 7.54
C PRO A 26 5.04 2.68 8.45
N PRO A 27 5.08 3.91 8.97
CA PRO A 27 6.03 4.28 10.03
C PRO A 27 5.85 3.42 11.29
N ARG A 28 6.85 3.43 12.20
CA ARG A 28 6.67 2.80 13.52
C ARG A 28 5.92 3.79 14.41
N GLY A 29 4.87 3.33 15.08
CA GLY A 29 4.06 4.15 15.97
C GLY A 29 3.31 3.31 17.00
N HIS A 30 2.94 3.95 18.11
CA HIS A 30 2.09 3.37 19.15
C HIS A 30 0.91 4.33 19.42
N PRO A 31 -0.35 3.92 19.17
CA PRO A 31 -0.76 2.63 18.61
C PRO A 31 -0.24 2.39 17.18
N GLU A 32 -0.29 1.15 16.72
CA GLU A 32 0.17 0.81 15.37
C GLU A 32 -0.63 1.59 14.31
N PRO A 33 0.05 2.25 13.36
CA PRO A 33 -0.64 3.01 12.32
C PRO A 33 -1.35 2.10 11.32
N THR A 34 -2.48 2.57 10.80
CA THR A 34 -3.25 1.88 9.76
C THR A 34 -2.77 2.27 8.36
N LEU A 35 -2.80 1.33 7.42
CA LEU A 35 -2.53 1.56 5.99
C LEU A 35 -3.84 1.62 5.20
N GLN A 36 -3.92 2.55 4.24
CA GLN A 36 -5.01 2.64 3.27
C GLN A 36 -4.46 2.74 1.86
N TRP A 37 -4.98 1.90 0.96
CA TRP A 37 -4.62 1.94 -0.45
C TRP A 37 -5.63 2.75 -1.26
N LYS A 38 -5.14 3.47 -2.26
CA LYS A 38 -5.97 4.19 -3.21
C LYS A 38 -5.61 3.80 -4.64
N LYS A 39 -6.62 3.62 -5.48
CA LYS A 39 -6.48 3.41 -6.93
C LYS A 39 -7.25 4.51 -7.63
N ASN A 40 -6.58 5.24 -8.51
CA ASN A 40 -7.17 6.34 -9.28
C ASN A 40 -7.90 7.37 -8.39
N GLY A 41 -7.35 7.68 -7.21
CA GLY A 41 -7.93 8.62 -6.26
C GLY A 41 -9.00 8.04 -5.31
N HIS A 42 -9.49 6.83 -5.57
CA HIS A 42 -10.52 6.17 -4.75
C HIS A 42 -9.89 5.20 -3.76
N VAL A 43 -10.40 5.18 -2.53
CA VAL A 43 -10.01 4.21 -1.50
C VAL A 43 -10.39 2.81 -1.96
N LEU A 44 -9.43 1.88 -1.89
CA LEU A 44 -9.71 0.46 -2.09
C LEU A 44 -10.27 -0.12 -0.79
N ASP A 45 -11.46 -0.69 -0.89
CA ASP A 45 -11.98 -1.57 0.15
C ASP A 45 -11.35 -2.97 -0.05
N LEU A 46 -10.28 -3.22 0.69
CA LEU A 46 -9.57 -4.50 0.67
C LEU A 46 -10.32 -5.60 1.44
N GLU A 47 -11.29 -5.24 2.29
CA GLU A 47 -12.08 -6.21 3.06
C GLU A 47 -13.20 -6.82 2.19
N SER A 48 -13.72 -6.05 1.23
CA SER A 48 -14.71 -6.53 0.26
C SER A 48 -14.16 -7.53 -0.78
N THR A 49 -12.84 -7.74 -0.85
CA THR A 49 -12.19 -8.60 -1.87
C THR A 49 -11.79 -9.98 -1.31
N LYS A 50 -12.26 -10.35 -0.11
CA LYS A 50 -12.05 -11.68 0.47
C LYS A 50 -13.06 -12.71 -0.04
#